data_AF-A0A954DJP8-F1
#
_entry.id   AF-A0A954DJP8-F1
#
_cell.length_a   1.000
_cell.length_b   1.000
_cell.length_c   1.000
_cell.angle_alpha   90.00
_cell.angle_beta   90.00
_cell.angle_gamma   90.00
#
_symmetry.space_group_name_H-M   'P 1'
#
loop_
_entity.id
_entity.type
_entity.pdbx_description
1 polymer ?
#
loop_
_entity_poly.entity_id
_entity_poly.type
_entity_poly.pdbx_seq_one_letter_code
_entity_poly.pdbx_strand_id
1 'polypeptide(L)'
;MARHFLEPAPDRILDELVAAGHLTRDEASLARRIPLAEDLTAEADSGGHTDNRPLTALYSTLVALADRIAAERGYERPIRVGAAGGLGTPQSVAAAFSLGAAYVLTGSVNQASVESGLAASGKEMLARAGLADVTMAPAA
;
A
#
# COMPACT_ATOMS: atom_id res chain seq x y z
N MET A 1 5.70 -7.26 -7.74
CA MET A 1 5.16 -7.63 -6.42
C MET A 1 3.64 -7.58 -6.38
N ALA A 2 3.01 -6.42 -6.67
CA ALA A 2 1.56 -6.21 -6.55
C ALA A 2 0.68 -7.38 -7.02
N ARG A 3 0.91 -7.94 -8.22
CA ARG A 3 0.14 -9.08 -8.75
C ARG A 3 -0.08 -10.20 -7.72
N HIS A 4 0.95 -10.60 -6.95
CA HIS A 4 0.81 -11.70 -5.97
C HIS A 4 -0.24 -11.43 -4.89
N PHE A 5 -0.48 -10.17 -4.53
CA PHE A 5 -1.50 -9.78 -3.56
C PHE A 5 -2.89 -9.69 -4.19
N LEU A 6 -2.96 -9.48 -5.50
CA LEU A 6 -4.21 -9.33 -6.24
C LEU A 6 -4.75 -10.66 -6.75
N GLU A 7 -3.92 -11.69 -6.79
CA GLU A 7 -4.29 -13.07 -7.11
C GLU A 7 -4.74 -13.82 -5.84
N PRO A 8 -5.45 -14.95 -5.96
CA PRO A 8 -5.70 -15.83 -4.82
C PRO A 8 -4.40 -16.41 -4.25
N ALA A 9 -4.47 -16.89 -3.01
CA ALA A 9 -3.34 -17.58 -2.39
C ALA A 9 -2.94 -18.83 -3.23
N PRO A 10 -1.64 -19.10 -3.43
CA PRO A 10 -1.20 -20.25 -4.22
C PRO A 10 -1.69 -21.58 -3.63
N ASP A 11 -2.22 -22.44 -4.50
CA ASP A 11 -2.77 -23.76 -4.14
C ASP A 11 -1.85 -24.58 -3.24
N ARG A 12 -0.56 -24.65 -3.59
CA ARG A 12 0.45 -25.38 -2.80
C ARG A 12 0.51 -24.91 -1.34
N ILE A 13 0.46 -23.59 -1.11
CA ILE A 13 0.51 -23.03 0.25
C ILE A 13 -0.77 -23.36 1.01
N LEU A 14 -1.93 -23.26 0.35
CA LEU A 14 -3.20 -23.61 0.96
C LEU A 14 -3.26 -25.10 1.35
N ASP A 15 -2.79 -25.98 0.47
CA ASP A 15 -2.79 -27.42 0.71
C ASP A 15 -1.83 -27.80 1.86
N GLU A 16 -0.67 -27.15 1.93
CA GLU A 16 0.27 -27.32 3.05
C GLU A 16 -0.34 -26.84 4.38
N LEU A 17 -1.03 -25.70 4.40
CA LEU A 17 -1.69 -25.18 5.59
C LEU A 17 -2.85 -26.07 6.05
N VAL A 18 -3.59 -26.69 5.12
CA VAL A 18 -4.61 -27.69 5.44
C VAL A 18 -3.98 -28.95 6.01
N ALA A 19 -2.91 -29.45 5.40
CA ALA A 19 -2.19 -30.63 5.87
C ALA A 19 -1.61 -30.43 7.28
N ALA A 20 -1.14 -29.22 7.58
CA ALA A 20 -0.65 -28.83 8.91
C ALA A 20 -1.76 -28.55 9.93
N GLY A 21 -3.03 -28.54 9.53
CA GLY A 21 -4.17 -28.23 10.40
C GLY A 21 -4.30 -26.75 10.78
N HIS A 22 -3.63 -25.84 10.06
CA HIS A 22 -3.76 -24.39 10.23
C HIS A 22 -4.97 -23.81 9.49
N LEU A 23 -5.46 -24.52 8.47
CA LEU A 23 -6.70 -24.20 7.77
C LEU A 23 -7.57 -25.45 7.67
N THR A 24 -8.87 -25.24 7.71
CA THR A 24 -9.86 -26.20 7.26
C THR A 24 -9.89 -26.28 5.72
N ARG A 25 -10.43 -27.38 5.19
CA ARG A 25 -10.64 -27.51 3.73
C ARG A 25 -11.57 -26.45 3.17
N ASP A 26 -12.56 -26.04 3.95
CA ASP A 26 -13.53 -25.02 3.54
C ASP A 26 -12.85 -23.65 3.46
N GLU A 27 -12.03 -23.27 4.45
CA GLU A 27 -11.25 -22.03 4.40
C GLU A 27 -10.31 -22.00 3.19
N ALA A 28 -9.60 -23.09 2.90
CA ALA A 28 -8.76 -23.17 1.70
C ALA A 28 -9.58 -23.05 0.39
N SER A 29 -10.77 -23.64 0.36
CA SER A 29 -11.68 -23.53 -0.79
C SER A 29 -12.21 -22.10 -0.98
N LEU A 30 -12.48 -21.38 0.12
CA LEU A 30 -12.85 -19.97 0.09
C LEU A 30 -11.69 -19.08 -0.36
N ALA A 31 -10.48 -19.33 0.17
CA ALA A 31 -9.28 -18.55 -0.13
C ALA A 31 -8.90 -18.57 -1.62
N ARG A 32 -9.24 -19.64 -2.34
CA ARG A 32 -9.03 -19.76 -3.80
C ARG A 32 -9.92 -18.83 -4.63
N ARG A 33 -10.96 -18.25 -4.02
CA ARG A 33 -11.99 -17.42 -4.69
C ARG A 33 -11.89 -15.93 -4.38
N ILE A 34 -10.95 -15.53 -3.53
CA ILE A 34 -10.74 -14.13 -3.12
C ILE A 34 -9.29 -13.72 -3.42
N PRO A 35 -9.01 -12.42 -3.63
CA PRO A 35 -7.63 -11.96 -3.70
C PRO A 35 -6.97 -12.09 -2.32
N LEU A 36 -5.65 -12.23 -2.30
CA LEU A 36 -4.89 -12.23 -1.05
C LEU A 36 -5.06 -10.91 -0.27
N ALA A 37 -5.23 -9.78 -0.97
CA ALA A 37 -5.57 -8.49 -0.40
C ALA A 37 -6.67 -7.78 -1.22
N GLU A 38 -7.65 -7.18 -0.53
CA GLU A 38 -8.73 -6.40 -1.15
C GLU A 38 -8.34 -4.93 -1.36
N ASP A 39 -7.30 -4.46 -0.67
CA ASP A 39 -6.77 -3.10 -0.73
C ASP A 39 -5.27 -3.12 -1.04
N LEU A 40 -4.88 -2.39 -2.08
CA LEU A 40 -3.49 -2.22 -2.45
C LEU A 40 -3.08 -0.76 -2.31
N THR A 41 -2.09 -0.48 -1.46
CA THR A 41 -1.51 0.87 -1.37
C THR A 41 -0.42 1.04 -2.44
N ALA A 42 -0.63 1.98 -3.36
CA ALA A 42 0.40 2.46 -4.26
C ALA A 42 1.33 3.43 -3.50
N GLU A 43 2.44 2.91 -2.96
CA GLU A 43 3.44 3.73 -2.29
C GLU A 43 4.43 4.32 -3.30
N ALA A 44 4.31 5.63 -3.52
CA ALA A 44 5.22 6.42 -4.35
C ALA A 44 6.45 6.87 -3.54
N ASP A 45 7.16 7.89 -4.03
CA ASP A 45 8.23 8.56 -3.27
C ASP A 45 7.76 8.94 -1.85
N SER A 46 8.43 8.37 -0.86
CA SER A 46 8.00 8.35 0.55
C SER A 46 9.19 8.42 1.50
N GLY A 47 8.93 8.68 2.79
CA GLY A 47 9.96 8.64 3.83
C GLY A 47 10.31 7.19 4.20
N GLY A 48 11.59 6.95 4.51
CA GLY A 48 12.08 5.61 4.85
C GLY A 48 12.55 4.84 3.62
N HIS A 49 12.21 3.55 3.53
CA HIS A 49 12.53 2.73 2.36
C HIS A 49 11.61 3.09 1.19
N THR A 50 12.17 3.57 0.10
CA THR A 50 11.41 3.90 -1.12
C THR A 50 12.29 3.70 -2.35
N ASP A 51 11.65 3.45 -3.50
CA ASP A 51 12.30 3.46 -4.82
C ASP A 51 11.99 4.74 -5.63
N ASN A 52 11.51 5.79 -4.94
CA ASN A 52 11.31 7.16 -5.42
C ASN A 52 10.41 7.29 -6.66
N ARG A 53 9.41 6.41 -6.81
CA ARG A 53 8.51 6.44 -7.98
C ARG A 53 7.57 7.64 -7.95
N PRO A 54 7.30 8.28 -9.10
CA PRO A 54 6.24 9.29 -9.21
C PRO A 54 4.85 8.67 -8.99
N LEU A 55 4.05 9.26 -8.11
CA LEU A 55 2.72 8.74 -7.74
C LEU A 55 1.80 8.58 -8.96
N THR A 56 1.75 9.57 -9.84
CA THR A 56 0.85 9.56 -11.01
C THR A 56 1.09 8.38 -11.95
N ALA A 57 2.36 8.06 -12.23
CA ALA A 57 2.75 6.95 -13.10
C ALA A 57 2.53 5.59 -12.41
N LEU A 58 2.94 5.48 -11.13
CA LEU A 58 2.79 4.25 -10.36
C LEU A 58 1.32 3.88 -10.16
N TYR A 59 0.52 4.85 -9.70
CA TYR A 59 -0.89 4.65 -9.36
C TYR A 59 -1.68 4.13 -10.56
N SER A 60 -1.57 4.80 -11.71
CA SER A 60 -2.26 4.41 -12.95
C SER A 60 -1.91 2.99 -13.39
N THR A 61 -0.65 2.59 -13.22
CA THR A 61 -0.18 1.24 -13.56
C THR A 61 -0.78 0.17 -12.64
N LEU A 62 -0.92 0.49 -11.35
CA LEU A 62 -1.47 -0.44 -10.36
C LEU A 62 -2.99 -0.59 -10.49
N VAL A 63 -3.72 0.48 -10.80
CA VAL A 63 -5.16 0.40 -11.11
C VAL A 63 -5.40 -0.49 -12.33
N ALA A 64 -4.68 -0.26 -13.43
CA ALA A 64 -4.81 -1.09 -14.64
C ALA A 64 -4.47 -2.57 -14.38
N LEU A 65 -3.57 -2.85 -13.44
CA LEU A 65 -3.25 -4.21 -13.02
C LEU A 65 -4.37 -4.83 -12.18
N ALA A 66 -4.92 -4.08 -11.22
CA ALA A 66 -6.02 -4.52 -10.37
C ALA A 66 -7.29 -4.81 -11.17
N ASP A 67 -7.68 -3.90 -12.07
CA ASP A 67 -8.86 -4.06 -12.92
C ASP A 67 -8.76 -5.33 -13.78
N ARG A 68 -7.60 -5.55 -14.40
CA ARG A 68 -7.37 -6.73 -15.24
C ARG A 68 -7.46 -8.03 -14.44
N ILE A 69 -6.81 -8.11 -13.27
CA ILE A 69 -6.84 -9.33 -12.45
C ILE A 69 -8.23 -9.57 -11.89
N ALA A 70 -8.91 -8.53 -11.42
CA ALA A 70 -10.28 -8.65 -10.91
C ALA A 70 -11.23 -9.19 -11.98
N ALA A 71 -11.11 -8.71 -13.23
CA ALA A 71 -11.86 -9.23 -14.37
C ALA A 71 -11.48 -10.67 -14.73
N GLU A 72 -10.18 -11.00 -14.79
CA GLU A 72 -9.68 -12.36 -15.09
C GLU A 72 -10.15 -13.39 -14.04
N ARG A 73 -10.26 -13.00 -12.77
CA ARG A 73 -10.67 -13.87 -11.66
C ARG A 73 -12.16 -13.85 -11.36
N GLY A 74 -12.90 -12.90 -11.93
CA GLY A 74 -14.34 -12.76 -11.70
C GLY A 74 -14.67 -12.43 -10.25
N TYR A 75 -13.86 -11.62 -9.58
CA TYR A 75 -14.13 -11.22 -8.20
C TYR A 75 -15.42 -10.40 -8.13
N GLU A 76 -16.33 -10.76 -7.21
CA GLU A 76 -17.59 -10.04 -7.00
C GLU A 76 -17.36 -8.64 -6.43
N ARG A 77 -16.32 -8.48 -5.61
CA ARG A 77 -15.92 -7.20 -5.02
C ARG A 77 -14.71 -6.65 -5.77
N PRO A 78 -14.72 -5.37 -6.20
CA PRO A 78 -13.57 -4.78 -6.86
C PRO A 78 -12.41 -4.63 -5.88
N ILE A 79 -11.19 -4.81 -6.40
CA ILE A 79 -9.97 -4.52 -5.66
C ILE A 79 -9.82 -3.01 -5.59
N ARG A 80 -9.56 -2.48 -4.40
CA ARG A 80 -9.37 -1.04 -4.17
C ARG A 80 -7.89 -0.70 -4.21
N VAL A 81 -7.54 0.41 -4.86
CA VAL A 81 -6.17 0.92 -4.87
C VAL A 81 -6.14 2.26 -4.13
N GLY A 82 -5.36 2.33 -3.06
CA GLY A 82 -5.08 3.57 -2.34
C GLY A 82 -3.75 4.19 -2.79
N ALA A 83 -3.51 5.43 -2.35
CA ALA A 83 -2.30 6.18 -2.67
C ALA A 83 -1.51 6.56 -1.41
N ALA A 84 -0.19 6.47 -1.48
CA ALA A 84 0.74 6.95 -0.45
C ALA A 84 1.99 7.58 -1.09
N GLY A 85 2.75 8.33 -0.30
CA GLY A 85 3.93 9.07 -0.78
C GLY A 85 3.60 10.48 -1.26
N GLY A 86 4.30 11.49 -0.72
CA GLY A 86 4.09 12.90 -1.06
C GLY A 86 2.78 13.55 -0.60
N LEU A 87 1.98 12.90 0.26
CA LEU A 87 0.64 13.37 0.68
C LEU A 87 0.68 14.25 1.93
N GLY A 88 1.38 15.38 1.87
CA GLY A 88 1.59 16.28 3.02
C GLY A 88 0.63 17.47 3.12
N THR A 89 -0.22 17.70 2.12
CA THR A 89 -1.11 18.88 2.03
C THR A 89 -2.52 18.50 1.56
N PRO A 90 -3.55 19.31 1.89
CA PRO A 90 -4.90 19.10 1.36
C PRO A 90 -4.94 18.98 -0.17
N GLN A 91 -4.13 19.77 -0.88
CA GLN A 91 -4.02 19.76 -2.34
C GLN A 91 -3.46 18.43 -2.85
N SER A 92 -2.38 17.92 -2.24
CA SER A 92 -1.80 16.61 -2.61
C SER A 92 -2.79 15.46 -2.36
N VAL A 93 -3.54 15.51 -1.27
CA VAL A 93 -4.59 14.53 -0.96
C VAL A 93 -5.74 14.63 -1.96
N ALA A 94 -6.21 15.83 -2.28
CA ALA A 94 -7.26 16.05 -3.28
C ALA A 94 -6.83 15.56 -4.67
N ALA A 95 -5.56 15.76 -5.04
CA ALA A 95 -5.01 15.25 -6.30
C ALA A 95 -5.00 13.72 -6.33
N ALA A 96 -4.61 13.05 -5.25
CA ALA A 96 -4.65 11.59 -5.16
C ALA A 96 -6.08 11.04 -5.33
N PHE A 97 -7.06 11.65 -4.67
CA PHE A 97 -8.46 11.28 -4.88
C PHE A 97 -8.96 11.60 -6.28
N SER A 98 -8.51 12.69 -6.90
CA SER A 98 -8.87 13.04 -8.28
C SER A 98 -8.29 12.05 -9.31
N LEU A 99 -7.17 11.39 -9.00
CA LEU A 99 -6.64 10.27 -9.79
C LEU A 99 -7.46 8.97 -9.61
N GLY A 100 -8.38 8.94 -8.66
CA GLY A 100 -9.25 7.80 -8.38
C GLY A 100 -8.84 6.94 -7.18
N ALA A 101 -7.94 7.42 -6.31
CA ALA A 101 -7.54 6.69 -5.10
C ALA A 101 -8.76 6.33 -4.24
N ALA A 102 -8.89 5.06 -3.85
CA ALA A 102 -9.95 4.60 -2.95
C ALA A 102 -9.75 5.12 -1.52
N TYR A 103 -8.50 5.34 -1.13
CA TYR A 103 -8.08 5.92 0.14
C TYR A 103 -6.69 6.55 -0.02
N VAL A 104 -6.29 7.33 0.98
CA VAL A 104 -4.93 7.89 1.10
C VAL A 104 -4.29 7.40 2.38
N LEU A 105 -2.96 7.27 2.36
CA LEU A 105 -2.15 6.93 3.52
C LEU A 105 -1.06 7.98 3.72
N THR A 106 -0.98 8.52 4.94
CA THR A 106 0.07 9.46 5.35
C THR A 106 1.12 8.77 6.22
N GLY A 107 2.35 9.27 6.19
CA GLY A 107 3.48 8.74 6.96
C GLY A 107 4.27 9.86 7.62
N SER A 108 5.12 10.57 6.85
CA SER A 108 6.06 11.58 7.36
C SER A 108 5.40 12.64 8.26
N VAL A 109 4.23 13.15 7.87
CA VAL A 109 3.49 14.13 8.68
C VAL A 109 3.04 13.58 10.04
N ASN A 110 2.73 12.28 10.12
CA ASN A 110 2.30 11.64 11.35
C ASN A 110 3.47 11.50 12.34
N GLN A 111 4.71 11.36 11.84
CA GLN A 111 5.87 11.24 12.72
C GLN A 111 6.17 12.53 13.51
N ALA A 112 5.72 13.69 13.00
CA ALA A 112 5.81 14.98 13.68
C ALA A 112 4.70 15.22 14.72
N SER A 113 3.69 14.35 14.80
CA SER A 113 2.54 14.49 15.71
C SER A 113 2.92 14.30 17.18
N VAL A 114 2.05 14.74 18.10
CA VAL A 114 2.28 14.58 19.55
C VAL A 114 2.22 13.11 19.96
N GLU A 115 1.42 12.31 19.28
CA GLU A 115 1.20 10.87 19.50
C GLU A 115 2.35 10.01 18.99
N SER A 116 3.18 10.51 18.08
CA SER A 116 4.35 9.79 17.55
C SER A 116 5.34 9.42 18.66
N GLY A 117 5.91 8.21 18.59
CA GLY A 117 6.95 7.74 19.51
C GLY A 117 8.33 8.41 19.33
N LEU A 118 8.45 9.40 18.43
CA LEU A 118 9.70 10.12 18.21
C LEU A 118 10.05 11.02 19.43
N ALA A 119 11.35 11.13 19.73
CA ALA A 119 11.83 12.05 20.76
C ALA A 119 11.43 13.51 20.45
N ALA A 120 11.22 14.31 21.49
CA ALA A 120 10.79 15.70 21.36
C ALA A 120 11.71 16.52 20.44
N SER A 121 13.02 16.36 20.59
CA SER A 121 14.02 17.00 19.71
C SER A 121 13.89 16.58 18.24
N GLY A 122 13.53 15.33 17.97
CA GLY A 122 13.26 14.86 16.62
C GLY A 122 11.98 15.47 16.04
N LYS A 123 10.92 15.62 16.85
CA LYS A 123 9.68 16.30 16.41
C LYS A 123 9.92 17.78 16.12
N GLU A 124 10.70 18.46 16.95
CA GLU A 124 11.13 19.85 16.72
C GLU A 124 11.94 20.00 15.42
N MET A 125 12.80 19.03 15.13
CA MET A 125 13.55 18.98 13.87
C MET A 125 12.61 18.79 12.67
N LEU A 126 11.69 17.82 12.73
CA LEU A 126 10.72 17.57 11.65
C LEU A 126 9.79 18.77 11.41
N ALA A 127 9.40 19.50 12.46
CA ALA A 127 8.57 20.69 12.33
C ALA A 127 9.24 21.84 11.55
N ARG A 128 10.57 21.80 11.39
CA ARG A 128 11.35 22.79 10.64
C ARG A 128 11.83 22.29 9.27
N ALA A 129 11.65 21.00 8.98
CA ALA A 129 12.12 20.41 7.74
C ALA A 129 11.30 20.91 6.54
N GLY A 130 12.00 21.35 5.49
CA GLY A 130 11.46 21.67 4.18
C GLY A 130 11.62 20.51 3.19
N LEU A 131 11.08 20.70 1.98
CA LEU A 131 11.14 19.70 0.90
C LEU A 131 12.57 19.33 0.48
N ALA A 132 13.54 20.23 0.66
CA ALA A 132 14.93 20.02 0.29
C ALA A 132 15.79 19.44 1.43
N ASP A 133 15.22 19.26 2.63
CA ASP A 133 15.96 18.81 3.81
C ASP A 133 15.91 17.28 3.99
N VAL A 134 15.59 16.55 2.91
CA VAL A 134 15.53 15.09 2.87
C VAL A 134 16.44 14.55 1.78
N THR A 135 17.07 13.40 2.04
CA THR A 135 17.97 12.74 1.10
C THR A 135 17.93 11.24 1.31
N MET A 136 18.33 10.49 0.28
CA MET A 136 18.58 9.06 0.40
C MET A 136 19.84 8.80 1.21
N ALA A 137 19.80 7.77 2.05
CA ALA A 137 20.94 7.26 2.82
C ALA A 137 20.88 5.72 2.82
N PRO A 138 22.00 5.02 3.08
CA PRO A 138 21.99 3.55 3.20
C PRO A 138 21.03 3.08 4.29
N ALA A 139 20.26 2.03 3.98
CA ALA A 139 19.43 1.33 4.97
C ALA A 139 20.31 0.55 5.96
N ALA A 140 19.90 0.52 7.23
CA ALA A 140 20.56 -0.21 8.32
C ALA A 140 20.09 -1.67 8.40
#